data_AF-A0A103XYW7-F1
#
_entry.id   AF-A0A103XYW7-F1
#
_cell.length_a   1.000
_cell.length_b   1.000
_cell.length_c   1.000
_cell.angle_alpha   90.00
_cell.angle_beta   90.00
_cell.angle_gamma   90.00
#
_symmetry.space_group_name_H-M   'P 1'
#
loop_
_entity.id
_entity.type
_entity.pdbx_description
1 polymer ?
#
loop_
_entity_poly.entity_id
_entity_poly.type
_entity_poly.pdbx_seq_one_letter_code
_entity_poly.pdbx_strand_id
1 'polypeptide(L)'
;MPFLQLELIVGSMLRGCAGLKSLSAGQQVHAYAIKSGVEIYVVVGSSLAHMYMKSTRRRGGDQRKSQKLTAEMKLLDYKPDTGSILHDMNLEEKEDDLVHHSEKLAIAFALMNTPDCFPIRVMKSLRVCNDCHVAIKYISAIRNQEIIVRDASRFHHFKQGQCSCGDYW
;
A
#
# COMPACT_ATOMS: atom_id res chain seq x y z
N MET A 1 9.53 8.06 26.96
CA MET A 1 9.05 8.13 25.57
C MET A 1 9.27 6.78 24.85
N PRO A 2 8.45 5.72 25.05
CA PRO A 2 8.66 4.41 24.43
C PRO A 2 7.68 4.05 23.28
N PHE A 3 6.64 4.86 23.03
CA PHE A 3 5.57 4.49 22.10
C PHE A 3 5.85 4.80 20.61
N LEU A 4 6.93 5.53 20.28
CA LEU A 4 7.27 5.98 18.91
C LEU A 4 8.17 5.00 18.12
N GLN A 5 8.35 3.77 18.61
CA GLN A 5 9.19 2.77 17.94
C GLN A 5 8.47 1.45 17.68
N LEU A 6 7.22 1.29 18.16
CA LEU A 6 6.54 0.00 18.11
C LEU A 6 6.27 -0.43 16.66
N GLU A 7 5.88 0.51 15.81
CA GLU A 7 5.65 0.34 14.37
C GLU A 7 6.94 -0.09 13.64
N LEU A 8 8.11 0.41 14.06
CA LEU A 8 9.41 0.03 13.48
C LEU A 8 9.82 -1.37 13.89
N ILE A 9 9.61 -1.74 15.16
CA ILE A 9 9.89 -3.09 15.68
C ILE A 9 9.00 -4.10 14.97
N VAL A 10 7.69 -3.84 14.92
CA VAL A 10 6.72 -4.71 14.24
C VAL A 10 7.05 -4.83 12.75
N GLY A 11 7.40 -3.73 12.07
CA GLY A 11 7.85 -3.77 10.67
C GLY A 11 9.09 -4.66 10.47
N SER A 12 10.08 -4.55 11.36
CA SER A 12 11.31 -5.36 11.34
C SER A 12 11.02 -6.84 11.54
N MET A 13 10.16 -7.17 12.51
CA MET A 13 9.71 -8.54 12.78
C MET A 13 9.01 -9.16 11.57
N LEU A 14 8.14 -8.40 10.90
CA LEU A 14 7.44 -8.84 9.69
C LEU A 14 8.41 -9.08 8.52
N ARG A 15 9.40 -8.20 8.32
CA ARG A 15 10.46 -8.41 7.32
C ARG A 15 11.27 -9.67 7.62
N GLY A 16 11.59 -9.92 8.89
CA GLY A 16 12.21 -11.16 9.35
C GLY A 16 11.36 -12.39 9.03
N CYS A 17 10.07 -12.35 9.35
CA CYS A 17 9.12 -13.42 9.01
C CYS A 17 9.06 -13.69 7.50
N ALA A 18 9.10 -12.64 6.68
CA ALA A 18 9.19 -12.74 5.23
C ALA A 18 10.48 -13.44 4.76
N GLY A 19 11.63 -13.07 5.35
CA GLY A 19 12.93 -13.70 5.09
C GLY A 19 12.91 -15.20 5.36
N LEU A 20 12.29 -15.58 6.48
CA LEU A 20 12.10 -16.96 6.92
C LEU A 20 10.95 -17.69 6.20
N LYS A 21 10.15 -16.98 5.38
CA LYS A 21 8.91 -17.48 4.76
C LYS A 21 7.94 -18.11 5.78
N SER A 22 7.95 -17.61 7.01
CA SER A 22 7.17 -18.15 8.12
C SER A 22 5.82 -17.45 8.21
N LEU A 23 4.80 -18.04 7.58
CA LEU A 23 3.43 -17.49 7.59
C LEU A 23 2.84 -17.45 9.01
N SER A 24 3.06 -18.50 9.81
CA SER A 24 2.52 -18.60 11.16
C SER A 24 3.10 -17.54 12.11
N ALA A 25 4.41 -17.29 12.05
CA ALA A 25 5.03 -16.22 12.81
C ALA A 25 4.57 -14.85 12.31
N GLY A 26 4.50 -14.66 10.98
CA GLY A 26 4.00 -13.44 10.38
C GLY A 26 2.55 -13.10 10.77
N GLN A 27 1.67 -14.11 10.84
CA GLN A 27 0.28 -13.95 11.30
C GLN A 27 0.20 -13.55 12.78
N GLN A 28 1.07 -14.07 13.65
CA GLN A 28 1.11 -13.67 15.06
C GLN A 28 1.55 -12.20 15.20
N VAL A 29 2.58 -11.79 14.45
CA VAL A 29 3.03 -10.39 14.43
C VAL A 29 1.97 -9.48 13.83
N HIS A 30 1.24 -9.93 12.81
CA HIS A 30 0.10 -9.19 12.26
C HIS A 30 -1.04 -9.04 13.27
N ALA A 31 -1.42 -10.11 13.99
CA ALA A 31 -2.43 -10.03 15.03
C ALA A 31 -2.03 -9.07 16.15
N TYR A 32 -0.74 -9.08 16.53
CA TYR A 32 -0.19 -8.10 17.48
C TYR A 32 -0.26 -6.67 16.93
N ALA A 33 0.05 -6.47 15.64
CA ALA A 33 -0.04 -5.17 14.99
C ALA A 33 -1.46 -4.58 15.09
N ILE A 34 -2.47 -5.39 14.74
CA ILE A 34 -3.90 -5.03 14.85
C ILE A 34 -4.27 -4.70 16.30
N LYS A 35 -3.89 -5.56 17.25
CA LYS A 35 -4.23 -5.36 18.67
C LYS A 35 -3.60 -4.09 19.24
N SER A 36 -2.45 -3.69 18.70
CA SER A 36 -1.70 -2.52 19.14
C SER A 36 -2.07 -1.25 18.38
N GLY A 37 -2.96 -1.32 17.38
CA GLY A 37 -3.36 -0.18 16.55
C GLY A 37 -2.25 0.33 15.64
N VAL A 38 -1.18 -0.44 15.43
CA VAL A 38 -0.03 -0.02 14.61
C VAL A 38 -0.14 -0.45 13.15
N GLU A 39 -1.18 -1.19 12.78
CA GLU A 39 -1.50 -1.58 11.41
C GLU A 39 -1.79 -0.38 10.50
N ILE A 40 -2.17 0.76 11.08
CA ILE A 40 -2.42 2.02 10.38
C ILE A 40 -1.15 2.64 9.78
N TYR A 41 0.04 2.30 10.32
CA TYR A 41 1.30 2.88 9.89
C TYR A 41 1.83 2.19 8.63
N VAL A 42 2.22 2.98 7.63
CA VAL A 42 2.75 2.48 6.35
C VAL A 42 3.96 1.55 6.51
N VAL A 43 4.82 1.75 7.50
CA VAL A 43 5.96 0.84 7.74
C VAL A 43 5.49 -0.58 8.10
N VAL A 44 4.42 -0.70 8.87
CA VAL A 44 3.80 -1.98 9.22
C VAL A 44 3.03 -2.51 8.02
N GLY A 45 2.21 -1.70 7.36
CA GLY A 45 1.44 -2.09 6.17
C GLY A 45 2.30 -2.61 5.02
N SER A 46 3.39 -1.91 4.69
CA SER A 46 4.35 -2.35 3.66
C SER A 46 5.11 -3.63 4.06
N SER A 47 5.46 -3.75 5.34
CA SER A 47 6.12 -4.95 5.86
C SER A 47 5.17 -6.15 5.92
N LEU A 48 3.88 -5.94 6.22
CA LEU A 48 2.82 -6.94 6.15
C LEU A 48 2.63 -7.42 4.71
N ALA A 49 2.47 -6.49 3.77
CA ALA A 49 2.35 -6.80 2.35
C ALA A 49 3.54 -7.65 1.88
N HIS A 50 4.78 -7.21 2.16
CA HIS A 50 5.99 -7.96 1.84
C HIS A 50 6.04 -9.34 2.51
N MET A 51 5.65 -9.42 3.79
CA MET A 51 5.62 -10.67 4.54
C MET A 51 4.63 -11.66 3.95
N TYR A 52 3.39 -11.25 3.69
CA TYR A 52 2.38 -12.11 3.10
C TYR A 52 2.78 -12.51 1.68
N MET A 53 3.18 -11.58 0.81
CA MET A 53 3.61 -11.89 -0.57
C MET A 53 4.73 -12.93 -0.62
N LYS A 54 5.71 -12.87 0.30
CA LYS A 54 6.86 -13.79 0.31
C LYS A 54 6.59 -15.10 1.04
N SER A 55 5.73 -15.10 2.06
CA SER A 55 5.42 -16.27 2.88
C SER A 55 4.28 -17.10 2.31
N THR A 56 3.40 -16.53 1.48
CA THR A 56 2.39 -17.28 0.74
C THR A 56 2.98 -17.82 -0.56
N ARG A 57 3.58 -19.01 -0.54
CA ARG A 57 3.77 -19.80 -1.77
C ARG A 57 2.78 -20.97 -1.82
N ARG A 58 1.94 -20.91 -2.87
CA ARG A 58 0.95 -21.89 -3.39
C ARG A 58 -0.46 -21.91 -2.77
N ARG A 59 -1.20 -20.83 -2.99
CA ARG A 59 -2.53 -20.92 -3.64
C ARG A 59 -2.58 -19.80 -4.69
N GLY A 60 -2.70 -20.17 -5.96
CA GLY A 60 -2.58 -19.27 -7.13
C GLY A 60 -3.69 -18.23 -7.31
N GLY A 61 -4.22 -17.67 -6.21
CA GLY A 61 -5.33 -16.70 -6.22
C GLY A 61 -4.93 -15.25 -5.91
N ASP A 62 -3.97 -15.02 -4.99
CA ASP A 62 -3.77 -13.69 -4.39
C ASP A 62 -2.89 -12.72 -5.18
N GLN A 63 -1.81 -13.20 -5.82
CA GLN A 63 -0.97 -12.36 -6.71
C GLN A 63 -1.81 -11.73 -7.84
N ARG A 64 -2.91 -12.40 -8.21
CA ARG A 64 -3.82 -11.99 -9.28
C ARG A 64 -4.50 -10.67 -8.97
N LYS A 65 -4.85 -10.34 -7.72
CA LYS A 65 -5.61 -9.11 -7.41
C LYS A 65 -4.79 -7.83 -7.51
N SER A 66 -3.56 -7.80 -6.97
CA SER A 66 -2.69 -6.62 -7.07
C SER A 66 -2.25 -6.37 -8.51
N GLN A 67 -1.84 -7.42 -9.24
CA GLN A 67 -1.50 -7.31 -10.66
C GLN A 67 -2.72 -6.94 -11.51
N LYS A 68 -3.92 -7.45 -11.15
CA LYS A 68 -5.18 -7.09 -11.80
C LYS A 68 -5.57 -5.64 -11.54
N LEU A 69 -5.33 -5.09 -10.35
CA LEU A 69 -5.51 -3.66 -10.07
C LEU A 69 -4.64 -2.80 -10.99
N THR A 70 -3.35 -3.11 -11.10
CA THR A 70 -2.45 -2.39 -12.01
C THR A 70 -2.90 -2.52 -13.47
N ALA A 71 -3.37 -3.69 -13.89
CA ALA A 71 -3.91 -3.90 -15.23
C ALA A 71 -5.23 -3.13 -15.47
N GLU A 72 -6.18 -3.18 -14.52
CA GLU A 72 -7.45 -2.43 -14.57
C GLU A 72 -7.21 -0.91 -14.61
N MET A 73 -6.21 -0.41 -13.88
CA MET A 73 -5.79 0.99 -13.96
C MET A 73 -5.21 1.33 -15.34
N LYS A 74 -4.31 0.50 -15.89
CA LYS A 74 -3.75 0.71 -17.23
C LYS A 74 -4.83 0.71 -18.32
N LEU A 75 -5.92 -0.06 -18.15
CA LEU A 75 -7.10 -0.03 -19.04
C LEU A 75 -7.90 1.28 -18.96
N LEU A 76 -7.77 2.05 -17.87
CA LEU A 76 -8.38 3.37 -17.68
C LEU A 76 -7.40 4.51 -18.01
N ASP A 77 -6.40 4.25 -18.86
CA ASP A 77 -5.36 5.20 -19.27
C ASP A 77 -4.49 5.76 -18.13
N TYR A 78 -4.40 5.05 -16.99
CA TYR A 78 -3.41 5.39 -15.98
C TYR A 78 -1.99 5.20 -16.54
N LYS A 79 -1.24 6.30 -16.62
CA LYS A 79 0.17 6.32 -17.02
C LYS A 79 1.03 6.71 -15.82
N PRO A 80 1.94 5.83 -15.37
CA PRO A 80 2.84 6.13 -14.26
C PRO A 80 3.70 7.36 -14.57
N ASP A 81 3.81 8.28 -13.61
CA ASP A 81 4.61 9.50 -13.77
C ASP A 81 6.10 9.21 -13.54
N THR A 82 6.76 8.71 -14.58
CA THR A 82 8.20 8.35 -14.58
C THR A 82 9.13 9.57 -14.54
N GLY A 83 8.61 10.79 -14.73
CA GLY A 83 9.40 12.03 -14.69
C GLY A 83 9.91 12.38 -13.29
N SER A 84 9.33 11.78 -12.25
CA SER A 84 9.71 11.97 -10.84
C SER A 84 10.93 11.12 -10.40
N ILE A 85 11.40 10.18 -11.24
CA ILE A 85 12.53 9.29 -10.93
C ILE A 85 13.79 9.82 -11.64
N LEU A 86 14.67 10.44 -10.85
CA LEU A 86 15.89 11.12 -11.32
C LEU A 86 17.07 10.17 -11.64
N HIS A 87 16.91 8.86 -11.45
CA HIS A 87 17.95 7.89 -11.81
C HIS A 87 17.88 7.52 -13.30
N ASP A 88 19.05 7.31 -13.93
CA ASP A 88 19.20 6.75 -15.28
C ASP A 88 18.80 5.27 -15.31
N MET A 89 17.51 5.03 -15.09
CA MET A 89 16.87 3.72 -15.16
C MET A 89 16.02 3.66 -16.42
N ASN A 90 15.84 2.47 -16.97
CA ASN A 90 15.00 2.31 -18.14
C ASN A 90 13.52 2.57 -17.77
N LEU A 91 12.68 2.95 -18.73
CA LEU A 91 11.26 3.27 -18.48
C LEU A 91 10.50 2.13 -17.77
N GLU A 92 10.82 0.88 -18.10
CA GLU A 92 10.24 -0.31 -17.50
C GLU A 92 10.63 -0.48 -16.02
N GLU A 93 11.87 -0.15 -15.65
CA GLU A 93 12.35 -0.21 -14.27
C GLU A 93 11.78 0.96 -13.43
N LYS A 94 11.61 2.13 -14.05
CA LYS A 94 10.91 3.27 -13.43
C LYS A 94 9.44 2.96 -13.17
N GLU A 95 8.77 2.27 -14.09
CA GLU A 95 7.40 1.79 -13.86
C GLU A 95 7.34 0.75 -12.74
N ASP A 96 8.33 -0.15 -12.65
CA ASP A 96 8.39 -1.15 -11.58
C ASP A 96 8.58 -0.50 -10.21
N ASP A 97 9.44 0.53 -10.09
CA ASP A 97 9.60 1.29 -8.86
C ASP A 97 8.29 1.97 -8.41
N LEU A 98 7.56 2.58 -9.34
CA LEU A 98 6.27 3.23 -9.06
C LEU A 98 5.21 2.21 -8.63
N VAL A 99 5.25 0.96 -9.11
CA VAL A 99 4.37 -0.11 -8.64
C VAL A 99 4.67 -0.48 -7.19
N HIS A 100 5.94 -0.43 -6.79
CA HIS A 100 6.41 -0.81 -5.45
C HIS A 100 6.35 0.32 -4.42
N HIS A 101 5.80 1.48 -4.77
CA HIS A 101 5.52 2.53 -3.80
C HIS A 101 4.68 2.00 -2.63
N SER A 102 5.12 2.33 -1.42
CA SER A 102 4.55 1.80 -0.18
C SER A 102 3.05 2.05 -0.03
N GLU A 103 2.53 3.12 -0.62
CA GLU A 103 1.10 3.44 -0.62
C GLU A 103 0.30 2.46 -1.46
N LYS A 104 0.78 2.15 -2.67
CA LYS A 104 0.08 1.23 -3.59
C LYS A 104 0.08 -0.18 -3.02
N LEU A 105 1.20 -0.62 -2.43
CA LEU A 105 1.28 -1.91 -1.75
C LEU A 105 0.37 -1.98 -0.53
N ALA A 106 0.32 -0.93 0.29
CA ALA A 106 -0.56 -0.88 1.46
C ALA A 106 -2.04 -0.95 1.05
N ILE A 107 -2.45 -0.23 0.00
CA ILE A 107 -3.83 -0.24 -0.50
C ILE A 107 -4.17 -1.58 -1.15
N ALA A 108 -3.28 -2.13 -1.97
CA ALA A 108 -3.47 -3.45 -2.57
C ALA A 108 -3.64 -4.52 -1.47
N PHE A 109 -2.83 -4.46 -0.41
CA PHE A 109 -2.96 -5.34 0.74
C PHE A 109 -4.29 -5.14 1.48
N ALA A 110 -4.68 -3.89 1.74
CA ALA A 110 -5.96 -3.60 2.37
C ALA A 110 -7.13 -4.15 1.55
N LEU A 111 -7.17 -3.90 0.23
CA LEU A 111 -8.19 -4.44 -0.68
C LEU A 111 -8.27 -5.97 -0.70
N MET A 112 -7.17 -6.66 -0.42
CA MET A 112 -7.17 -8.13 -0.34
C MET A 112 -7.75 -8.65 0.98
N ASN A 113 -7.68 -7.86 2.05
CA ASN A 113 -7.94 -8.32 3.43
C ASN A 113 -9.13 -7.63 4.10
N THR A 114 -9.66 -6.55 3.53
CA THR A 114 -10.85 -5.85 4.02
C THR A 114 -12.07 -6.21 3.16
N PRO A 115 -13.27 -6.37 3.75
CA PRO A 115 -14.50 -6.55 2.99
C PRO A 115 -14.72 -5.42 1.99
N ASP A 116 -15.34 -5.76 0.86
CA ASP A 116 -15.89 -4.77 -0.06
C ASP A 116 -16.85 -3.86 0.73
N CYS A 117 -16.83 -2.55 0.46
CA CYS A 117 -17.56 -1.48 1.17
C CYS A 117 -16.96 -0.94 2.48
N PHE A 118 -15.91 -1.53 3.06
CA PHE A 118 -15.21 -0.90 4.19
C PHE A 118 -14.19 0.16 3.71
N PRO A 119 -14.11 1.34 4.36
CA PRO A 119 -13.09 2.33 4.04
C PRO A 119 -11.68 1.82 4.35
N ILE A 120 -10.75 2.06 3.44
CA ILE A 120 -9.33 1.74 3.60
C ILE A 120 -8.62 2.95 4.20
N ARG A 121 -7.79 2.75 5.23
CA ARG A 121 -7.02 3.83 5.86
C ARG A 121 -5.52 3.55 5.74
N VAL A 122 -4.76 4.52 5.27
CA VAL A 122 -3.30 4.43 5.11
C VAL A 122 -2.65 5.66 5.76
N MET A 123 -1.75 5.48 6.73
CA MET A 123 -0.99 6.59 7.31
C MET A 123 0.47 6.59 6.86
N LYS A 124 0.82 7.58 6.04
CA LYS A 124 2.16 7.88 5.55
C LYS A 124 2.82 8.96 6.41
N SER A 125 4.10 8.77 6.71
CA SER A 125 4.94 9.77 7.40
C SER A 125 5.56 10.80 6.46
N LEU A 126 5.62 10.50 5.16
CA LEU A 126 6.07 11.39 4.09
C LEU A 126 4.87 11.90 3.28
N ARG A 127 5.04 12.97 2.51
CA ARG A 127 4.02 13.45 1.56
C ARG A 127 3.72 12.37 0.51
N VAL A 128 2.45 12.24 0.12
CA VAL A 128 2.09 11.36 -1.01
C VAL A 128 2.72 11.93 -2.30
N CYS A 129 3.33 11.07 -3.12
CA CYS A 129 3.87 11.54 -4.40
C CYS A 129 2.74 11.68 -5.43
N ASN A 130 2.99 12.45 -6.49
CA ASN A 130 2.01 12.72 -7.55
C ASN A 130 1.45 11.42 -8.14
N ASP A 131 2.34 10.51 -8.52
CA ASP A 131 1.96 9.23 -9.10
C ASP A 131 1.06 8.38 -8.17
N CYS A 132 1.41 8.28 -6.88
CA CYS A 132 0.57 7.59 -5.91
C CYS A 132 -0.77 8.30 -5.73
N HIS A 133 -0.80 9.62 -5.66
CA HIS A 133 -2.04 10.39 -5.51
C HIS A 133 -3.00 10.09 -6.67
N VAL A 134 -2.51 10.13 -7.91
CA VAL A 134 -3.29 9.78 -9.10
C VAL A 134 -3.70 8.30 -9.07
N ALA A 135 -2.80 7.39 -8.76
CA ALA A 135 -3.10 5.96 -8.68
C ALA A 135 -4.25 5.66 -7.69
N ILE A 136 -4.25 6.29 -6.52
CA ILE A 136 -5.27 6.06 -5.48
C ILE A 136 -6.65 6.52 -5.96
N LYS A 137 -6.73 7.61 -6.72
CA LYS A 137 -7.99 8.03 -7.36
C LYS A 137 -8.55 6.91 -8.23
N TYR A 138 -7.76 6.39 -9.17
CA TYR A 138 -8.18 5.28 -10.02
C TYR A 138 -8.64 4.07 -9.20
N ILE A 139 -7.89 3.69 -8.18
CA ILE A 139 -8.25 2.55 -7.32
C ILE A 139 -9.58 2.79 -6.62
N SER A 140 -9.82 4.00 -6.09
CA SER A 140 -11.09 4.35 -5.43
C SER A 140 -12.30 4.27 -6.39
N ALA A 141 -12.10 4.60 -7.66
CA ALA A 141 -13.13 4.49 -8.70
C ALA A 141 -13.40 3.03 -9.09
N ILE A 142 -12.34 2.27 -9.38
CA ILE A 142 -12.42 0.85 -9.79
C ILE A 142 -13.11 -0.01 -8.72
N ARG A 143 -12.77 0.22 -7.46
CA ARG A 143 -13.27 -0.58 -6.33
C ARG A 143 -14.50 -0.01 -5.67
N ASN A 144 -14.92 1.21 -6.03
CA ASN A 144 -16.02 1.93 -5.40
C ASN A 144 -15.93 1.93 -3.86
N GLN A 145 -14.72 2.12 -3.33
CA GLN A 145 -14.42 2.16 -1.91
C GLN A 145 -13.75 3.48 -1.56
N GLU A 146 -14.07 4.02 -0.38
CA GLU A 146 -13.37 5.19 0.15
C GLU A 146 -11.97 4.78 0.63
N ILE A 147 -10.95 5.52 0.19
CA ILE A 147 -9.58 5.36 0.65
C ILE A 147 -9.19 6.66 1.34
N ILE A 148 -8.79 6.58 2.60
CA ILE A 148 -8.37 7.72 3.41
C ILE A 148 -6.87 7.61 3.62
N VAL A 149 -6.12 8.55 3.06
CA VAL A 149 -4.67 8.62 3.24
C VAL A 149 -4.31 9.81 4.10
N ARG A 150 -3.71 9.56 5.25
CA ARG A 150 -3.07 10.61 6.06
C ARG A 150 -1.62 10.67 5.67
N ASP A 151 -1.14 11.77 5.12
CA ASP A 151 0.28 11.97 4.85
C ASP A 151 0.92 12.97 5.84
N ALA A 152 2.14 13.42 5.57
CA ALA A 152 2.83 14.40 6.41
C ALA A 152 2.13 15.77 6.49
N SER A 153 1.31 16.11 5.48
CA SER A 153 0.76 17.44 5.28
C SER A 153 -0.71 17.50 5.70
N ARG A 154 -1.53 16.50 5.34
CA ARG A 154 -2.98 16.50 5.57
C ARG A 154 -3.62 15.11 5.39
N PHE A 155 -4.93 15.07 5.56
CA PHE A 155 -5.77 13.96 5.13
C PHE A 155 -6.24 14.15 3.69
N HIS A 156 -6.19 13.07 2.94
CA HIS A 156 -6.70 12.94 1.58
C HIS A 156 -7.83 11.89 1.61
N HIS A 157 -9.04 12.29 1.24
CA HIS A 157 -10.16 11.37 1.09
C HIS A 157 -10.38 11.11 -0.39
N PHE A 158 -10.17 9.87 -0.80
CA PHE A 158 -10.35 9.42 -2.17
C PHE A 158 -11.68 8.68 -2.29
N LYS A 159 -12.56 9.19 -3.14
CA LYS A 159 -13.89 8.62 -3.39
C LYS A 159 -14.25 8.83 -4.86
N GLN A 160 -14.68 7.76 -5.52
CA GLN A 160 -15.15 7.81 -6.92
C GLN A 160 -14.17 8.51 -7.88
N GLY A 161 -12.86 8.31 -7.71
CA GLY A 161 -11.85 8.92 -8.58
C GLY A 161 -11.45 10.34 -8.21
N GLN A 162 -12.00 10.92 -7.15
CA GLN A 162 -11.70 12.29 -6.72
C GLN A 162 -11.01 12.28 -5.36
N CYS A 163 -10.16 13.28 -5.13
CA CYS A 163 -9.52 13.51 -3.83
C CYS A 163 -10.04 14.82 -3.22
N SER A 164 -10.26 14.83 -1.90
CA SER A 164 -10.67 16.03 -1.15
C SER A 164 -9.69 17.20 -1.22
N CYS A 165 -8.45 17.01 -1.68
CA CYS A 165 -7.46 18.08 -1.82
C CYS A 165 -7.66 18.93 -3.08
N GLY A 166 -8.55 18.54 -4.00
CA GLY A 166 -8.80 19.27 -5.24
C GLY A 166 -7.58 19.36 -6.18
N ASP A 167 -6.65 18.40 -6.09
CA ASP A 167 -5.39 18.39 -6.84
C ASP A 167 -4.42 19.51 -6.51
N TYR A 168 -4.57 20.14 -5.35
CA TYR A 168 -3.55 21.05 -4.82
C TYR A 168 -2.56 20.28 -3.94
N TRP A 169 -1.97 19.19 -4.47
CA TRP A 169 -1.19 18.15 -3.75
C TRP A 169 0.06 18.69 -3.10
#